data_AF-U1YJP1-F1
#
_entry.id   AF-U1YJP1-F1
#
_cell.length_a   1.000
_cell.length_b   1.000
_cell.length_c   1.000
_cell.angle_alpha   90.00
_cell.angle_beta   90.00
_cell.angle_gamma   90.00
#
_symmetry.space_group_name_H-M   'P 1'
#
loop_
_entity.id
_entity.type
_entity.pdbx_description
1 polymer ?
#
loop_
_entity_poly.entity_id
_entity_poly.type
_entity_poly.pdbx_seq_one_letter_code
_entity_poly.pdbx_strand_id
1 'polypeptide(L)'
;MMIDGKRGVSQRILYDAFNLVQQRSGRDAMEVFEEAMKNIMPVLEVRARRVGGANYQVPVEVRPERRTTLGLRWLVEYSRKRGEKTMEERLAGEILDAANSTGAAVKKREDTHKMAEANKAFAHYRW
;
A
#
# COMPACT_ATOMS: atom_id res chain seq x y z
N MET A 1 -7.75 -7.00 -6.30
CA MET A 1 -9.18 -6.95 -5.95
C MET A 1 -9.95 -7.82 -6.92
N MET A 2 -9.81 -7.57 -8.22
CA MET A 2 -10.30 -8.47 -9.27
C MET A 2 -9.51 -9.77 -9.36
N ILE A 3 -10.24 -10.88 -9.40
CA ILE A 3 -9.72 -12.24 -9.60
C ILE A 3 -10.48 -12.79 -10.83
N ASP A 4 -9.76 -13.44 -11.73
CA ASP A 4 -10.32 -14.07 -12.95
C ASP A 4 -11.18 -13.12 -13.81
N GLY A 5 -10.84 -11.83 -13.85
CA GLY A 5 -11.56 -10.84 -14.66
C GLY A 5 -12.97 -10.48 -14.16
N LYS A 6 -13.38 -10.94 -12.95
CA LYS A 6 -14.71 -10.68 -12.39
C LYS A 6 -14.88 -9.23 -11.91
N ARG A 7 -15.09 -8.30 -12.85
CA ARG A 7 -15.25 -6.87 -12.58
C ARG A 7 -16.48 -6.55 -11.71
N GLY A 8 -17.64 -7.14 -12.03
CA GLY A 8 -18.90 -6.83 -11.32
C GLY A 8 -18.84 -7.17 -9.82
N VAL A 9 -18.25 -8.32 -9.47
CA VAL A 9 -18.05 -8.74 -8.07
C VAL A 9 -17.08 -7.79 -7.36
N SER A 10 -15.98 -7.42 -8.02
CA SER A 10 -14.99 -6.52 -7.44
C SER A 10 -15.55 -5.11 -7.18
N GLN A 11 -16.39 -4.63 -8.10
CA GLN A 11 -17.03 -3.33 -8.00
C GLN A 11 -18.02 -3.30 -6.83
N ARG A 12 -18.82 -4.36 -6.67
CA ARG A 12 -19.73 -4.50 -5.52
C ARG A 12 -18.98 -4.44 -4.20
N ILE A 13 -17.95 -5.28 -4.04
CA ILE A 13 -17.10 -5.31 -2.85
C ILE A 13 -16.49 -3.93 -2.53
N LEU A 14 -16.06 -3.18 -3.55
CA LEU A 14 -15.48 -1.86 -3.35
C LEU A 14 -16.49 -0.86 -2.80
N TYR A 15 -17.68 -0.78 -3.41
CA TYR A 15 -18.72 0.15 -2.95
C TYR A 15 -19.25 -0.24 -1.57
N ASP A 16 -19.43 -1.52 -1.30
CA ASP A 16 -19.88 -1.99 0.01
C ASP A 16 -18.83 -1.71 1.09
N ALA A 17 -17.54 -1.87 0.78
CA ALA A 17 -16.47 -1.44 1.66
C ALA A 17 -16.48 0.07 1.93
N PHE A 18 -16.70 0.91 0.91
CA PHE A 18 -16.80 2.37 1.11
C PHE A 18 -18.02 2.77 1.95
N ASN A 19 -19.16 2.10 1.77
CA ASN A 19 -20.31 2.29 2.65
C ASN A 19 -19.97 1.97 4.10
N LEU A 20 -19.25 0.87 4.35
CA LEU A 20 -18.78 0.51 5.70
C LEU A 20 -17.78 1.52 6.27
N VAL A 21 -16.86 2.04 5.45
CA VAL A 21 -15.90 3.09 5.85
C VAL A 21 -16.67 4.35 6.27
N GLN A 22 -17.64 4.78 5.49
CA GLN A 22 -18.46 5.96 5.80
C GLN A 22 -19.27 5.75 7.09
N GLN A 23 -19.91 4.60 7.25
CA GLN A 23 -20.68 4.27 8.46
C GLN A 23 -19.81 4.24 9.73
N ARG A 24 -18.58 3.74 9.64
CA ARG A 24 -17.68 3.60 10.80
C ARG A 24 -16.91 4.88 11.12
N SER A 25 -16.50 5.64 10.11
CA SER A 25 -15.70 6.86 10.29
C SER A 25 -16.56 8.12 10.47
N GLY A 26 -17.81 8.11 10.00
CA GLY A 26 -18.65 9.31 9.94
C GLY A 26 -18.15 10.37 8.95
N ARG A 27 -17.11 10.08 8.17
CA ARG A 27 -16.50 10.96 7.17
C ARG A 27 -16.79 10.45 5.77
N ASP A 28 -16.55 11.28 4.76
CA ASP A 28 -16.63 10.85 3.39
C ASP A 28 -15.61 9.72 3.09
N ALA A 29 -16.07 8.65 2.45
CA ALA A 29 -15.24 7.47 2.21
C ALA A 29 -14.08 7.76 1.26
N MET A 30 -14.25 8.71 0.33
CA MET A 30 -13.20 9.09 -0.61
C MET A 30 -12.09 9.86 0.10
N GLU A 31 -12.44 10.78 1.01
CA GLU A 31 -11.45 11.49 1.82
C GLU A 31 -10.62 10.54 2.69
N VAL A 32 -11.27 9.61 3.38
CA VAL A 32 -10.58 8.61 4.21
C VAL A 32 -9.69 7.71 3.35
N PHE A 33 -10.15 7.34 2.15
CA PHE A 33 -9.36 6.55 1.21
C PHE A 33 -8.14 7.32 0.70
N GLU A 34 -8.27 8.60 0.37
CA GLU A 34 -7.13 9.43 -0.04
C GLU A 34 -6.10 9.58 1.09
N GLU A 35 -6.56 9.76 2.32
CA GLU A 35 -5.72 9.81 3.52
C GLU A 35 -4.97 8.49 3.73
N ALA A 36 -5.68 7.35 3.66
CA ALA A 36 -5.08 6.02 3.71
C ALA A 36 -4.03 5.82 2.61
N MET A 37 -4.33 6.23 1.38
CA MET A 37 -3.39 6.12 0.26
C MET A 37 -2.13 6.96 0.49
N LYS A 38 -2.25 8.19 1.00
CA LYS A 38 -1.08 9.02 1.36
C LYS A 38 -0.19 8.32 2.38
N ASN A 39 -0.78 7.62 3.34
CA ASN A 39 -0.03 6.90 4.38
C ASN A 39 0.65 5.63 3.86
N ILE A 40 0.06 4.92 2.89
CA ILE A 40 0.61 3.67 2.34
C ILE A 40 1.64 3.92 1.22
N MET A 41 1.53 5.02 0.47
CA MET A 41 2.40 5.28 -0.68
C MET A 41 3.88 5.47 -0.30
N PRO A 42 4.81 4.62 -0.80
CA PRO A 42 6.23 4.77 -0.49
C PRO A 42 6.88 5.81 -1.39
N VAL A 43 7.64 6.75 -0.81
CA VAL A 43 8.48 7.71 -1.56
C VAL A 43 9.80 7.09 -2.04
N LEU A 44 10.39 6.19 -1.24
CA LEU A 44 11.64 5.50 -1.55
C LEU A 44 11.38 4.00 -1.66
N GLU A 45 12.04 3.35 -2.64
CA GLU A 45 12.11 1.89 -2.74
C GLU A 45 13.58 1.46 -2.86
N VAL A 46 13.84 0.19 -2.55
CA VAL A 46 15.16 -0.40 -2.74
C VAL A 46 15.13 -1.28 -4.00
N ARG A 47 16.10 -1.10 -4.88
CA ARG A 47 16.31 -1.95 -6.05
C ARG A 47 17.61 -2.72 -5.93
N ALA A 48 17.58 -4.00 -6.28
CA ALA A 48 18.79 -4.80 -6.39
C ALA A 48 19.58 -4.36 -7.63
N ARG A 49 20.86 -4.00 -7.44
CA ARG A 49 21.79 -3.70 -8.52
C ARG A 49 23.07 -4.50 -8.34
N ARG A 50 23.56 -5.09 -9.42
CA ARG A 50 24.84 -5.81 -9.40
C ARG A 50 25.98 -4.86 -9.72
N VAL A 51 26.95 -4.76 -8.83
CA VAL A 51 28.15 -3.91 -8.99
C VAL A 51 29.36 -4.72 -8.55
N GLY A 52 30.41 -4.78 -9.37
CA GLY A 52 31.67 -5.45 -9.02
C GLY A 52 31.54 -6.93 -8.63
N GLY A 53 30.53 -7.63 -9.14
CA GLY A 53 30.30 -9.06 -8.86
C GLY A 53 29.31 -9.36 -7.72
N ALA A 54 29.04 -8.41 -6.82
CA ALA A 54 28.08 -8.55 -5.71
C ALA A 54 26.75 -7.82 -5.99
N ASN A 55 25.68 -8.24 -5.30
CA ASN A 55 24.35 -7.62 -5.38
C ASN A 55 24.15 -6.64 -4.24
N TYR A 56 23.98 -5.36 -4.56
CA TYR A 56 23.71 -4.30 -3.60
C TYR A 56 22.26 -3.86 -3.64
N GLN A 57 21.76 -3.45 -2.49
CA GLN A 57 20.46 -2.84 -2.32
C GLN A 57 20.60 -1.32 -2.47
N VAL A 58 20.19 -0.79 -3.62
CA VAL A 58 20.33 0.64 -3.95
C VAL A 58 18.99 1.35 -3.71
N PRO A 59 18.93 2.38 -2.86
CA PRO A 59 17.72 3.17 -2.68
C PRO A 59 17.47 4.06 -3.89
N VAL A 60 16.24 4.05 -4.38
CA VAL A 60 15.79 4.83 -5.54
C VAL A 60 14.47 5.51 -5.21
N GLU A 61 14.30 6.74 -5.68
CA GLU A 61 13.05 7.48 -5.55
C GLU A 61 11.97 6.87 -6.46
N VAL A 62 10.78 6.69 -5.89
CA VAL A 62 9.65 6.07 -6.59
C VAL A 62 8.91 7.12 -7.42
N ARG A 63 8.78 6.87 -8.72
CA ARG A 63 7.99 7.71 -9.63
C ARG A 63 6.52 7.79 -9.17
N PRO A 64 5.83 8.93 -9.33
CA PRO A 64 4.44 9.12 -8.86
C PRO A 64 3.47 8.01 -9.25
N GLU A 65 3.43 7.61 -10.53
CA GLU A 65 2.55 6.54 -11.05
C GLU A 65 2.79 5.19 -10.35
N ARG A 66 4.06 4.90 -10.06
CA ARG A 66 4.47 3.68 -9.36
C ARG A 66 4.09 3.74 -7.88
N ARG A 67 4.13 4.91 -7.24
CA ARG A 67 3.71 5.07 -5.83
C ARG A 67 2.25 4.67 -5.67
N THR A 68 1.38 5.20 -6.52
CA THR A 68 -0.05 4.86 -6.53
C THR A 68 -0.27 3.36 -6.76
N THR A 69 0.44 2.79 -7.73
CA THR A 69 0.35 1.35 -8.05
C THR A 69 0.79 0.47 -6.88
N LEU A 70 1.89 0.82 -6.20
CA LEU A 70 2.38 0.09 -5.02
C LEU A 70 1.41 0.23 -3.84
N GLY A 71 0.88 1.43 -3.60
CA GLY A 71 -0.09 1.67 -2.54
C GLY A 71 -1.35 0.83 -2.70
N LEU A 72 -1.95 0.86 -3.89
CA LEU A 72 -3.14 0.05 -4.21
C LEU A 72 -2.86 -1.46 -4.12
N ARG A 73 -1.67 -1.89 -4.57
CA ARG A 73 -1.27 -3.30 -4.51
C ARG A 73 -1.16 -3.78 -3.06
N TRP A 74 -0.46 -3.02 -2.21
CA TRP A 74 -0.30 -3.37 -0.80
C TRP A 74 -1.64 -3.34 -0.06
N LEU A 75 -2.47 -2.31 -0.28
CA LEU A 75 -3.80 -2.23 0.31
C LEU A 75 -4.60 -3.52 0.04
N VAL A 76 -4.68 -3.95 -1.21
CA VAL A 76 -5.41 -5.17 -1.60
C VAL A 76 -4.77 -6.43 -1.01
N GLU A 77 -3.44 -6.54 -1.04
CA GLU A 77 -2.72 -7.72 -0.57
C GLU A 77 -2.87 -7.91 0.94
N TYR A 78 -2.72 -6.83 1.71
CA TYR A 78 -2.85 -6.87 3.16
C TYR A 78 -4.30 -6.99 3.60
N SER A 79 -5.25 -6.34 2.92
CA SER A 79 -6.68 -6.57 3.15
C SER A 79 -7.03 -8.07 3.06
N ARG A 80 -6.49 -8.79 2.07
CA ARG A 80 -6.76 -10.23 1.93
C ARG A 80 -6.23 -11.07 3.08
N LYS A 81 -5.13 -10.65 3.70
CA LYS A 81 -4.47 -11.37 4.81
C LYS A 81 -5.16 -11.16 6.16
N ARG A 82 -6.11 -10.22 6.25
CA ARG A 82 -6.84 -9.99 7.49
C ARG A 82 -7.84 -11.12 7.81
N GLY A 83 -8.22 -11.20 9.08
CA GLY A 83 -9.03 -12.29 9.63
C GLY A 83 -10.55 -12.07 9.60
N GLU A 84 -11.06 -10.94 9.10
CA GLU A 84 -12.51 -10.68 9.04
C GLU A 84 -13.22 -11.65 8.09
N LYS A 85 -14.55 -11.75 8.18
CA LYS A 85 -15.33 -12.77 7.49
C LYS A 85 -15.49 -12.47 6.00
N THR A 86 -15.77 -11.22 5.65
CA THR A 86 -16.03 -10.80 4.26
C THR A 86 -14.91 -9.92 3.72
N MET A 87 -14.72 -9.92 2.40
CA MET A 87 -13.69 -9.07 1.77
C MET A 87 -14.00 -7.57 1.91
N GLU A 88 -15.28 -7.21 2.00
CA GLU A 88 -15.77 -5.84 2.21
C GLU A 88 -15.32 -5.32 3.58
N GLU A 89 -15.55 -6.11 4.63
CA GLU A 89 -15.10 -5.78 5.99
C GLU A 89 -13.58 -5.71 6.09
N ARG A 90 -12.87 -6.64 5.43
CA ARG A 90 -11.40 -6.64 5.37
C ARG A 90 -10.85 -5.37 4.71
N LEU A 91 -11.44 -4.99 3.57
CA LEU A 91 -11.01 -3.81 2.82
C LEU A 91 -11.32 -2.52 3.58
N ALA A 92 -12.53 -2.41 4.14
CA ALA A 92 -12.92 -1.28 4.97
C ALA A 92 -12.03 -1.16 6.23
N GLY A 93 -11.74 -2.28 6.88
CA GLY A 93 -10.84 -2.33 8.04
C GLY A 93 -9.43 -1.86 7.71
N GLU A 94 -8.82 -2.37 6.63
CA GLU A 94 -7.48 -1.93 6.23
C GLU A 94 -7.44 -0.45 5.82
N ILE A 95 -8.48 0.08 5.17
CA ILE A 95 -8.56 1.50 4.81
C ILE A 95 -8.63 2.37 6.07
N LEU A 96 -9.47 2.01 7.04
CA LEU A 96 -9.59 2.75 8.31
C LEU A 96 -8.31 2.70 9.12
N ASP A 97 -7.68 1.53 9.22
CA ASP A 97 -6.41 1.37 9.94
C ASP A 97 -5.32 2.20 9.26
N ALA A 98 -5.23 2.14 7.93
CA ALA A 98 -4.25 2.90 7.16
C ALA A 98 -4.47 4.42 7.21
N ALA A 99 -5.71 4.89 7.24
CA ALA A 99 -6.01 6.31 7.47
C ALA A 99 -5.49 6.77 8.82
N ASN A 100 -5.60 5.94 9.85
CA ASN A 100 -5.04 6.18 11.18
C ASN A 100 -3.52 5.89 11.29
N SER A 101 -2.81 5.74 10.16
CA SER A 101 -1.38 5.39 10.10
C SER A 101 -1.01 4.08 10.82
N THR A 102 -1.97 3.15 10.90
CA THR A 102 -1.77 1.81 11.48
C THR A 102 -2.07 0.73 10.43
N GLY A 103 -1.90 -0.54 10.80
CA GLY A 103 -2.16 -1.67 9.89
C GLY A 103 -0.93 -2.16 9.13
N ALA A 104 -1.12 -3.27 8.42
CA ALA A 104 -0.02 -4.01 7.80
C ALA A 104 0.48 -3.32 6.52
N ALA A 105 -0.40 -2.65 5.78
CA ALA A 105 -0.02 -1.87 4.60
C ALA A 105 0.90 -0.69 4.96
N VAL A 106 0.61 0.04 6.04
CA VAL A 106 1.45 1.15 6.51
C VAL A 106 2.78 0.63 7.03
N LYS A 107 2.78 -0.45 7.83
CA LYS A 107 4.01 -1.11 8.29
C LYS A 107 4.93 -1.50 7.12
N LYS A 108 4.37 -2.02 6.02
CA LYS A 108 5.16 -2.36 4.84
C LYS A 108 5.84 -1.14 4.21
N ARG A 109 5.15 0.00 4.16
CA ARG A 109 5.75 1.26 3.69
C ARG A 109 6.88 1.70 4.61
N GLU A 110 6.66 1.68 5.93
CA GLU A 110 7.69 2.05 6.92
C GLU A 110 8.92 1.16 6.82
N ASP A 111 8.75 -0.16 6.73
CA ASP A 111 9.84 -1.12 6.57
C ASP A 111 10.65 -0.83 5.29
N THR A 112 9.94 -0.47 4.20
CA THR A 112 10.58 -0.09 2.93
C THR A 112 11.37 1.21 3.07
N HIS A 113 10.86 2.20 3.80
CA HIS A 113 11.56 3.46 4.06
C HIS A 113 12.79 3.25 4.94
N LYS A 114 12.65 2.51 6.05
CA LYS A 114 13.78 2.15 6.93
C LYS A 114 14.87 1.41 6.17
N MET A 115 14.50 0.46 5.30
CA MET A 115 15.46 -0.27 4.47
C MET A 115 16.16 0.64 3.45
N ALA A 116 15.44 1.59 2.86
CA ALA A 116 16.03 2.57 1.96
C ALA A 116 16.99 3.53 2.69
N GLU A 117 16.64 3.97 3.89
CA GLU A 117 17.50 4.83 4.73
C GLU A 117 18.75 4.10 5.22
N ALA A 118 18.63 2.85 5.66
CA ALA A 118 19.78 2.03 6.06
C ALA A 118 20.80 1.86 4.92
N ASN A 119 20.32 1.81 3.67
CA ASN A 119 21.14 1.68 2.48
C ASN A 119 21.46 3.02 1.80
N LYS A 120 21.21 4.17 2.46
CA LYS A 120 21.45 5.52 1.90
C LYS A 120 22.88 5.72 1.42
N ALA A 121 23.85 5.04 2.05
CA ALA A 121 25.24 5.03 1.62
C ALA A 121 25.43 4.58 0.17
N PHE A 122 24.58 3.66 -0.34
CA PHE A 122 24.65 3.12 -1.70
C PHE A 122 23.86 3.93 -2.74
N ALA A 123 23.28 5.08 -2.37
CA ALA A 123 22.50 5.93 -3.29
C ALA A 123 23.30 6.40 -4.51
N HIS A 124 24.62 6.47 -4.41
CA HIS A 124 25.51 6.82 -5.52
C HIS A 124 25.54 5.76 -6.64
N TYR A 125 25.14 4.52 -6.36
CA TYR A 125 25.01 3.47 -7.38
C TYR A 125 23.67 3.52 -8.15
N ARG A 126 22.92 4.62 -8.07
CA ARG A 126 21.62 4.77 -8.76
C ARG A 126 21.75 4.93 -10.28
N TRP A 127 22.91 5.37 -10.76
CA TRP A 127 23.22 5.66 -12.17
C TRP A 127 24.03 4.52 -12.78
#